data_AF-A0A831RCB1-F1
#
_entry.id   AF-A0A831RCB1-F1
#
_cell.length_a   1.000
_cell.length_b   1.000
_cell.length_c   1.000
_cell.angle_alpha   90.00
_cell.angle_beta   90.00
_cell.angle_gamma   90.00
#
_symmetry.space_group_name_H-M   'P 1'
#
loop_
_entity.id
_entity.type
_entity.pdbx_description
1 polymer ?
#
loop_
_entity_poly.entity_id
_entity_poly.type
_entity_poly.pdbx_seq_one_letter_code
_entity_poly.pdbx_strand_id
1 'polypeptide(L)' 'MMDDWHGGGMMIGMGLLVVLFWVAVIALIVLLVHWLVGRRESGPPESPLEILKRRYARGEIDRETFERMKRDLEEGGGD' A
#
# COMPACT_ATOMS: atom_id res chain seq x y z
N MET A 1 6.83 -3.70 -57.45
CA MET A 1 7.10 -4.23 -56.09
C MET A 1 7.93 -3.18 -55.39
N MET A 2 7.29 -2.21 -54.75
CA MET A 2 7.82 -1.27 -53.75
C MET A 2 6.63 -0.35 -53.42
N ASP A 3 6.50 0.04 -52.15
CA ASP A 3 5.56 1.06 -51.63
C ASP A 3 4.27 0.57 -50.94
N ASP A 4 4.38 -0.36 -49.98
CA ASP A 4 3.33 -0.64 -48.98
C ASP A 4 3.81 -0.38 -47.53
N TRP A 5 4.83 0.48 -47.36
CA TRP A 5 5.50 0.69 -46.06
C TRP A 5 5.26 2.08 -45.45
N HIS A 6 4.15 2.74 -45.80
CA HIS A 6 3.81 4.07 -45.26
C HIS A 6 2.40 4.19 -44.67
N GLY A 7 1.60 3.12 -44.66
CA GLY A 7 0.24 3.11 -44.06
C GLY A 7 0.18 2.70 -42.59
N GLY A 8 1.19 2.00 -42.07
CA GLY A 8 1.17 1.43 -40.70
C GLY A 8 1.55 2.41 -39.58
N GLY A 9 2.36 3.42 -39.87
CA GLY A 9 2.89 4.35 -38.86
C GLY A 9 1.84 5.26 -38.22
N MET A 10 0.82 5.66 -38.98
CA MET A 10 -0.21 6.59 -38.49
C MET A 10 -1.21 5.91 -37.54
N MET A 11 -1.48 4.61 -37.72
CA MET A 11 -2.32 3.81 -36.83
C MET A 11 -1.58 3.43 -35.53
N ILE A 12 -0.28 3.19 -35.60
CA ILE A 12 0.57 2.89 -34.42
C ILE A 12 0.71 4.14 -33.54
N GLY A 13 0.89 5.32 -34.13
CA GLY A 13 1.01 6.58 -33.39
C GLY A 13 -0.24 6.91 -32.55
N MET A 14 -1.43 6.70 -33.11
CA MET A 14 -2.70 6.94 -32.39
C MET A 14 -2.92 5.91 -31.26
N GLY A 15 -2.58 4.63 -31.49
CA GLY A 15 -2.70 3.58 -30.47
C GLY A 15 -1.75 3.78 -29.28
N LEU A 16 -0.54 4.26 -29.54
CA LEU A 16 0.45 4.55 -28.49
C LEU A 16 -0.01 5.67 -27.56
N LEU A 17 -0.65 6.73 -28.09
CA LEU A 17 -1.18 7.82 -27.26
C LEU A 17 -2.28 7.33 -26.31
N VAL A 18 -3.15 6.43 -26.77
CA VAL A 18 -4.20 5.83 -25.94
C VAL A 18 -3.58 4.97 -24.83
N VAL A 19 -2.57 4.16 -25.15
CA VAL A 19 -1.86 3.35 -24.14
C VAL A 19 -1.15 4.24 -23.11
N LEU A 20 -0.46 5.29 -23.55
CA LEU A 20 0.19 6.26 -22.66
C LEU A 20 -0.81 6.96 -21.74
N PHE A 21 -1.98 7.32 -22.27
CA PHE A 21 -3.06 7.90 -21.47
C PHE A 21 -3.53 6.92 -20.37
N TRP A 22 -3.75 5.64 -20.70
CA TRP A 22 -4.12 4.64 -19.70
C TRP A 22 -3.03 4.39 -18.67
N VAL A 23 -1.75 4.35 -19.08
CA VAL A 23 -0.61 4.24 -18.17
C VAL A 23 -0.57 5.44 -17.21
N ALA A 24 -0.80 6.66 -17.70
CA ALA A 24 -0.86 7.86 -16.87
C ALA A 24 -2.02 7.82 -15.87
N VAL A 25 -3.21 7.35 -16.29
CA VAL A 25 -4.37 7.16 -15.40
C VAL A 25 -4.05 6.14 -14.30
N ILE A 26 -3.47 4.99 -14.66
CA ILE A 26 -3.07 3.97 -13.68
C ILE A 26 -2.02 4.53 -12.72
N ALA A 27 -1.00 5.22 -13.22
CA ALA A 27 0.04 5.84 -12.40
C ALA A 27 -0.56 6.86 -11.42
N LEU A 28 -1.53 7.67 -11.85
CA LEU A 28 -2.23 8.62 -10.99
C LEU A 28 -3.02 7.90 -9.88
N ILE A 29 -3.73 6.82 -10.22
CA ILE A 29 -4.48 6.02 -9.24
C ILE A 29 -3.51 5.40 -8.24
N VAL A 30 -2.41 4.78 -8.70
CA VAL A 30 -1.39 4.19 -7.82
C VAL A 30 -0.78 5.24 -6.91
N LEU A 31 -0.45 6.43 -7.42
CA LEU A 31 0.09 7.53 -6.63
C LEU A 31 -0.92 8.00 -5.57
N LEU A 32 -2.20 8.12 -5.94
CA LEU A 32 -3.26 8.52 -5.02
C LEU A 32 -3.47 7.48 -3.92
N VAL A 33 -3.51 6.19 -4.28
CA VAL A 33 -3.61 5.08 -3.32
C VAL A 33 -2.38 5.05 -2.43
N HIS A 34 -1.17 5.17 -2.97
CA HIS A 34 0.07 5.21 -2.19
C HIS A 34 0.10 6.40 -1.22
N TRP A 35 -0.39 7.57 -1.62
CA TRP A 35 -0.50 8.71 -0.72
C TRP A 35 -1.56 8.51 0.38
N LEU A 36 -2.68 7.87 0.04
CA LEU A 36 -3.77 7.60 0.99
C LEU A 36 -3.44 6.45 1.97
N VAL A 37 -2.76 5.42 1.49
CA VAL A 37 -2.28 4.26 2.27
C VAL A 37 -1.03 4.63 3.07
N GLY A 38 -0.11 5.42 2.50
CA GLY A 38 1.03 5.97 3.22
C GLY A 38 0.63 6.87 4.39
N ARG A 39 -0.61 7.41 4.39
CA ARG A 39 -1.21 8.11 5.54
C ARG A 39 -1.76 7.18 6.63
N ARG A 40 -1.97 5.89 6.32
CA ARG A 40 -2.29 4.83 7.28
C ARG A 40 -1.05 4.09 7.79
N GLU A 41 0.05 4.13 7.03
CA GLU A 41 1.32 3.47 7.37
C GLU A 41 2.41 4.42 7.90
N SER A 42 2.08 5.71 8.10
CA SER A 42 2.94 6.70 8.79
C SER A 42 2.54 6.92 10.25
N GLY A 43 1.74 6.02 10.83
CA GLY A 43 1.85 5.75 12.25
C GLY A 43 3.15 4.97 12.49
N PRO A 44 3.93 5.24 13.55
CA PRO A 44 5.07 4.38 13.91
C PRO A 44 4.63 2.92 13.85
N PRO A 45 5.50 1.98 13.43
CA PRO A 45 5.14 0.57 13.25
C PRO A 45 4.27 0.17 14.43
N GLU A 46 2.97 -0.09 14.20
CA GLU A 46 1.96 -0.18 15.26
C GLU A 46 2.58 -0.98 16.38
N SER A 47 2.93 -0.30 17.47
CA SER A 47 3.78 -0.92 18.48
C SER A 47 3.07 -2.21 18.88
N PRO A 48 3.77 -3.32 19.12
CA PRO A 48 3.12 -4.58 19.48
C PRO A 48 2.05 -4.41 20.59
N LEU A 49 2.22 -3.39 21.44
CA LEU A 49 1.26 -2.89 22.43
C LEU A 49 -0.07 -2.35 21.86
N GLU A 50 -0.08 -1.63 20.74
CA GLU A 50 -1.29 -1.12 20.08
C GLU A 50 -2.13 -2.25 19.47
N ILE A 51 -1.49 -3.24 18.85
CA ILE A 51 -2.15 -4.45 18.37
C ILE A 51 -2.79 -5.20 19.55
N LEU A 52 -2.06 -5.33 20.66
CA LEU A 52 -2.54 -5.95 21.89
C LEU A 52 -3.77 -5.22 22.47
N LYS A 53 -3.69 -3.89 22.57
CA LYS A 53 -4.74 -3.03 23.12
C LYS A 53 -6.01 -3.11 22.29
N ARG A 54 -5.89 -3.17 20.96
CA ARG A 54 -7.03 -3.35 20.06
C ARG A 54 -7.72 -4.70 20.27
N ARG A 55 -6.97 -5.78 20.47
CA ARG A 55 -7.54 -7.13 20.72
C ARG A 55 -8.18 -7.25 22.10
N TYR A 56 -7.58 -6.62 23.12
CA TYR A 56 -8.20 -6.48 24.45
C TYR A 56 -9.52 -5.70 24.40
N ALA A 57 -9.55 -4.57 23.67
CA ALA A 57 -10.78 -3.78 23.48
C ALA A 57 -11.87 -4.53 22.71
N ARG A 58 -11.49 -5.47 21.83
CA ARG A 58 -12.42 -6.38 21.15
C ARG A 58 -12.88 -7.56 22.02
N GLY A 59 -12.30 -7.75 23.21
CA GLY A 59 -12.58 -8.88 24.09
C GLY A 59 -11.99 -10.21 23.60
N GLU A 60 -11.09 -10.20 22.62
CA GLU A 60 -10.42 -11.40 22.11
C GLU A 60 -9.36 -11.93 23.09
N ILE A 61 -8.92 -11.10 24.03
CA ILE A 61 -7.86 -11.40 24.99
C ILE A 61 -8.30 -10.95 26.37
N ASP A 62 -8.10 -11.80 27.37
CA ASP A 62 -8.37 -11.47 28.77
C ASP A 62 -7.33 -10.47 29.35
N ARG A 63 -7.73 -9.76 30.40
CA ARG A 63 -6.86 -8.81 31.11
C ARG A 63 -5.55 -9.43 31.60
N GLU A 64 -5.58 -10.66 32.11
CA GLU A 64 -4.37 -11.34 32.61
C GLU A 64 -3.36 -11.57 31.47
N THR A 65 -3.86 -11.96 30.30
CA THR A 65 -3.01 -12.22 29.13
C THR A 65 -2.49 -10.92 28.53
N PHE A 66 -3.31 -9.85 28.53
CA PHE A 66 -2.86 -8.50 28.15
C PHE A 66 -1.75 -7.99 29.07
N GLU A 67 -1.88 -8.14 30.39
CA GLU A 67 -0.89 -7.67 31.35
C GLU A 67 0.44 -8.44 31.27
N ARG A 68 0.41 -9.75 30.96
CA ARG A 68 1.63 -10.54 30.74
C ARG A 68 2.39 -10.08 29.48
N MET A 69 1.70 -10.05 28.34
CA MET A 69 2.32 -9.65 27.06
C MET A 69 2.76 -8.18 27.05
N LYS A 70 2.04 -7.29 27.75
CA LYS A 70 2.47 -5.89 27.92
C LYS A 70 3.83 -5.83 28.63
N ARG A 71 3.99 -6.60 29.70
CA ARG A 71 5.21 -6.62 30.51
C ARG A 71 6.39 -7.20 29.73
N ASP A 72 6.16 -8.30 29.01
CA ASP A 72 7.17 -8.93 28.15
C ASP A 72 7.66 -7.95 27.06
N LEU A 73 6.75 -7.14 26.50
CA LEU A 73 7.06 -6.12 25.48
C LEU A 73 7.74 -4.87 26.05
N GLU A 74 7.44 -4.49 27.30
CA GLU A 74 8.10 -3.38 28.00
C GLU A 74 9.50 -3.77 28.51
N GLU A 75 9.70 -5.03 28.90
CA GLU A 75 10.98 -5.55 29.39
C GLU A 75 11.94 -5.97 28.25
N GLY A 76 11.40 -6.39 27.09
CA GLY A 76 12.18 -6.85 25.93
C GLY A 76 12.45 -5.83 24.83
N GLY A 77 12.11 -4.56 25.02
CA GLY A 77 12.31 -3.47 24.04
C GLY A 77 13.34 -2.42 24.46
N GLY A 78 14.22 -2.77 25.41
CA GLY A 78 15.18 -1.86 26.06
C GLY A 78 16.65 -2.03 25.62
N ASP A 79 16.93 -2.82 24.59
CA ASP A 79 18.27 -3.09 24.03
C ASP A 79 18.57 -2.34 22.71
#